data_AF-A0A1B2Z620-F1
#
_entry.id   AF-A0A1B2Z620-F1
#
_cell.length_a   1.000
_cell.length_b   1.000
_cell.length_c   1.000
_cell.angle_alpha   90.00
_cell.angle_beta   90.00
_cell.angle_gamma   90.00
#
_symmetry.space_group_name_H-M   'P 1'
#
loop_
_entity.id
_entity.type
_entity.pdbx_description
1 polymer ?
#
loop_
_entity_poly.entity_id
_entity_poly.type
_entity_poly.pdbx_seq_one_letter_code
_entity_poly.pdbx_strand_id
1 'polypeptide(L)'
;MLPIFREHDGLDTRTKNEQVFDTCAKILNYNRNLLVFGEGFTDDIFIRRLKPLKKGAVRIGFHALEKYNWKKKIYIAGVGVNYTEPSLMRSDCLVSSSDKICLNDYRAEYEANPNKVITDLTKDIEKRIQEQITHVQIAADAPFHEMVQQITRQGMHPTSGDRSIPLKNRWRNSQKLAHYFNANPDKISGEFANLRERLTNYNAKLKAKKIEDRDLIEFQLKGKFSRLNELLKMILLSPLAVLGLIHCWPIYKIVKNFVEKSFKREVFYGSVKLLLGTIGMGLINIPFIFLFYSFVYPSWWLAILYYSLIGVFFLAMLLFNGALITWKRKGEIKLKYLKDLSTERTALRKEIEGSELNVLN
;
A
#
# COMPACT_ATOMS: atom_id res chain seq x y z
N MET A 1 8.27 2.49 18.86
CA MET A 1 6.82 2.73 18.74
C MET A 1 6.27 2.87 20.14
N LEU A 2 5.49 3.91 20.44
CA LEU A 2 4.88 4.09 21.76
C LEU A 2 3.44 3.55 21.71
N PRO A 3 3.01 2.69 22.64
CA PRO A 3 1.65 2.16 22.64
C PRO A 3 0.66 3.25 23.05
N ILE A 4 -0.56 3.19 22.50
CA ILE A 4 -1.71 3.91 23.05
C ILE A 4 -2.69 2.83 23.51
N PHE A 5 -3.00 2.83 24.79
CA PHE A 5 -3.89 1.86 25.42
C PHE A 5 -5.34 2.23 25.13
N ARG A 6 -6.13 1.27 24.63
CA ARG A 6 -7.55 1.47 24.29
C ARG A 6 -8.42 1.03 25.47
N GLU A 7 -9.60 1.63 25.61
CA GLU A 7 -10.54 1.28 26.69
C GLU A 7 -10.92 -0.21 26.69
N HIS A 8 -10.91 -0.87 25.54
CA HIS A 8 -11.14 -2.31 25.42
C HIS A 8 -10.00 -3.19 25.96
N ASP A 9 -8.86 -2.62 26.36
CA ASP A 9 -7.70 -3.37 26.87
C ASP A 9 -7.76 -3.62 28.41
N GLY A 10 -8.86 -3.22 29.08
CA GLY A 10 -9.25 -3.69 30.43
C GLY A 10 -8.38 -3.24 31.62
N LEU A 11 -7.36 -2.42 31.41
CA LEU A 11 -6.45 -1.90 32.45
C LEU A 11 -6.73 -0.41 32.74
N ASP A 12 -6.07 0.14 33.78
CA ASP A 12 -5.99 1.59 34.02
C ASP A 12 -5.24 2.29 32.86
N THR A 13 -5.98 2.44 31.77
CA THR A 13 -5.50 2.92 30.47
C THR A 13 -5.19 4.41 30.50
N ARG A 14 -5.80 5.16 31.43
CA ARG A 14 -5.62 6.60 31.56
C ARG A 14 -4.21 6.95 32.05
N THR A 15 -3.78 6.38 33.18
CA THR A 15 -2.45 6.64 33.77
C THR A 15 -1.33 6.26 32.81
N LYS A 16 -1.47 5.12 32.11
CA LYS A 16 -0.48 4.69 31.11
C LYS A 16 -0.47 5.59 29.87
N ASN A 17 -1.62 6.08 29.41
CA ASN A 17 -1.69 7.01 28.30
C ASN A 17 -1.09 8.38 28.65
N GLU A 18 -1.24 8.85 29.90
CA GLU A 18 -0.59 10.08 30.38
C GLU A 18 0.94 9.97 30.32
N GLN A 19 1.52 8.85 30.75
CA GLN A 19 2.98 8.59 30.61
C GLN A 19 3.46 8.61 29.16
N VAL A 20 2.65 8.08 28.25
CA VAL A 20 2.94 8.12 26.81
C VAL A 20 2.89 9.54 26.28
N PHE A 21 1.89 10.34 26.68
CA PHE A 21 1.76 11.74 26.29
C PHE A 21 2.94 12.57 26.80
N ASP A 22 3.39 12.31 28.02
CA ASP A 22 4.57 12.92 28.60
C ASP A 22 5.85 12.58 27.86
N THR A 23 5.99 11.33 27.43
CA THR A 23 7.12 10.88 26.61
C THR A 23 7.09 11.59 25.25
N CYS A 24 5.93 11.65 24.60
CA CYS A 24 5.74 12.38 23.35
C CYS A 24 6.08 13.88 23.50
N ALA A 25 5.60 14.52 24.57
CA ALA A 25 5.90 15.92 24.86
C ALA A 25 7.41 16.15 25.04
N LYS A 26 8.10 15.25 25.75
CA LYS A 26 9.56 15.29 25.89
C LYS A 26 10.26 15.20 24.53
N ILE A 27 9.85 14.28 23.66
CA ILE A 27 10.40 14.14 22.30
C ILE A 27 10.23 15.44 21.51
N LEU A 28 9.04 16.05 21.51
CA LEU A 28 8.77 17.32 20.83
C LEU A 28 9.62 18.46 21.40
N ASN A 29 9.81 18.52 22.73
CA ASN A 29 10.65 19.53 23.37
C ASN A 29 12.13 19.44 22.96
N TYR A 30 12.61 18.24 22.64
CA TYR A 30 13.96 18.00 22.06
C TYR A 30 14.03 18.26 20.55
N ASN A 31 13.05 18.97 19.97
CA ASN A 31 12.96 19.28 18.53
C ASN A 31 13.00 18.01 17.65
N ARG A 32 12.41 16.90 18.13
CA ARG A 32 12.26 15.65 17.39
C ARG A 32 10.83 15.52 16.85
N ASN A 33 10.67 14.70 15.81
CA ASN A 33 9.38 14.48 15.15
C ASN A 33 8.65 13.26 15.74
N LEU A 34 7.32 13.30 15.68
CA LEU A 34 6.44 12.18 15.99
C LEU A 34 5.65 11.79 14.74
N LEU A 35 5.55 10.49 14.47
CA LEU A 35 4.61 9.93 13.50
C LEU A 35 3.43 9.35 14.26
N VAL A 36 2.22 9.83 13.97
CA VAL A 36 0.98 9.39 14.62
C VAL A 36 -0.01 8.87 13.58
N PHE A 37 -0.43 7.62 13.71
CA PHE A 37 -1.48 7.04 12.88
C PHE A 37 -2.86 7.45 13.43
N GLY A 38 -3.40 8.55 12.91
CA GLY A 38 -4.54 9.23 13.51
C GLY A 38 -5.89 8.51 13.41
N GLU A 39 -6.10 7.59 12.47
CA GLU A 39 -7.32 6.76 12.43
C GLU A 39 -7.42 5.81 13.63
N GLY A 40 -6.26 5.37 14.15
CA GLY A 40 -6.17 4.42 15.25
C GLY A 40 -6.83 3.06 14.97
N PHE A 41 -6.98 2.70 13.70
CA PHE A 41 -7.49 1.42 13.22
C PHE A 41 -6.91 1.11 11.83
N THR A 42 -6.85 -0.16 11.45
CA THR A 42 -6.41 -0.59 10.12
C THR A 42 -7.43 -1.60 9.63
N ASP A 43 -8.02 -1.37 8.46
CA ASP A 43 -8.93 -2.33 7.84
C ASP A 43 -8.21 -3.62 7.45
N ASP A 44 -8.93 -4.74 7.47
CA ASP A 44 -8.42 -5.99 6.94
C ASP A 44 -8.43 -6.00 5.40
N ILE A 45 -9.33 -5.22 4.78
CA ILE A 45 -9.42 -5.03 3.34
C ILE A 45 -8.96 -3.62 3.00
N PHE A 46 -7.99 -3.51 2.09
CA PHE A 46 -7.54 -2.23 1.60
C PHE A 46 -8.65 -1.52 0.82
N ILE A 47 -9.02 -0.31 1.27
CA ILE A 47 -9.96 0.58 0.58
C ILE A 47 -9.36 1.99 0.51
N ARG A 48 -9.60 2.70 -0.60
CA ARG A 48 -9.11 4.08 -0.78
C ARG A 48 -10.01 5.09 -0.06
N ARG A 49 -9.98 5.05 1.27
CA ARG A 49 -10.84 5.90 2.12
C ARG A 49 -10.17 6.18 3.46
N LEU A 50 -10.02 7.46 3.81
CA LEU A 50 -9.70 7.88 5.16
C LEU A 50 -10.88 7.62 6.10
N LYS A 51 -10.60 7.06 7.28
CA LYS A 51 -11.54 6.97 8.40
C LYS A 51 -11.50 8.26 9.22
N PRO A 52 -12.55 8.54 10.01
CA PRO A 52 -12.55 9.69 10.91
C PRO A 52 -11.31 9.72 11.80
N LEU A 53 -10.68 10.88 11.89
CA LEU A 53 -9.44 11.07 12.63
C LEU A 53 -9.72 11.16 14.14
N LYS A 54 -8.88 10.52 14.95
CA LYS A 54 -8.90 10.69 16.41
C LYS A 54 -8.14 11.94 16.83
N LYS A 55 -8.58 12.56 17.93
CA LYS A 55 -8.01 13.80 18.50
C LYS A 55 -6.59 13.66 19.09
N GLY A 56 -6.02 12.45 19.12
CA GLY A 56 -4.80 12.13 19.85
C GLY A 56 -3.58 12.95 19.43
N ALA A 57 -3.37 13.13 18.11
CA ALA A 57 -2.22 13.89 17.60
C ALA A 57 -2.23 15.36 18.05
N VAL A 58 -3.40 16.01 17.96
CA VAL A 58 -3.58 17.42 18.35
C VAL A 58 -3.44 17.57 19.87
N ARG A 59 -4.01 16.64 20.66
CA ARG A 59 -3.86 16.60 22.12
C ARG A 59 -2.40 16.48 22.56
N ILE A 60 -1.62 15.61 21.94
CA ILE A 60 -0.18 15.46 22.22
C ILE A 60 0.55 16.78 21.97
N GLY A 61 0.21 17.48 20.87
CA GLY A 61 0.82 18.76 20.52
C GLY A 61 0.55 19.85 21.57
N PHE A 62 -0.72 20.06 21.96
CA PHE A 62 -1.06 21.04 23.00
C PHE A 62 -0.55 20.65 24.39
N HIS A 63 -0.62 19.37 24.77
CA HIS A 63 -0.04 18.88 26.02
C HIS A 63 1.45 19.23 26.12
N ALA A 64 2.19 19.10 25.02
CA ALA A 64 3.59 19.50 24.96
C ALA A 64 3.78 21.01 25.07
N LEU A 65 2.91 21.83 24.46
CA LEU A 65 2.95 23.29 24.59
C LEU A 65 2.70 23.73 26.03
N GLU A 66 1.64 23.24 26.68
CA GLU A 66 1.32 23.54 28.07
C GLU A 66 2.46 23.12 29.01
N LYS A 67 2.94 21.87 28.90
CA LYS A 67 3.98 21.31 29.77
C LYS A 67 5.30 22.08 29.73
N TYR A 68 5.62 22.68 28.58
CA TYR A 68 6.86 23.46 28.41
C TYR A 68 6.59 24.96 28.27
N ASN A 69 5.48 25.46 28.82
CA ASN A 69 5.13 26.87 28.93
C ASN A 69 5.19 27.62 27.59
N TRP A 70 4.72 26.98 26.50
CA TRP A 70 4.67 27.51 25.14
C TRP A 70 6.03 27.97 24.57
N LYS A 71 7.15 27.55 25.17
CA LYS A 71 8.52 27.96 24.77
C LYS A 71 8.95 27.41 23.41
N LYS A 72 8.31 26.33 22.95
CA LYS A 72 8.64 25.63 21.69
C LYS A 72 7.56 25.88 20.66
N LYS A 73 7.95 25.97 19.39
CA LYS A 73 7.02 25.96 18.26
C LYS A 73 6.72 24.52 17.86
N ILE A 74 5.46 24.11 17.93
CA ILE A 74 5.04 22.75 17.56
C ILE A 74 4.17 22.85 16.31
N TYR A 75 4.51 22.00 15.33
CA TYR A 75 3.82 21.94 14.05
C TYR A 75 3.15 20.58 13.87
N ILE A 76 2.00 20.58 13.22
CA ILE A 76 1.30 19.37 12.78
C ILE A 76 1.08 19.44 11.27
N ALA A 77 1.27 18.31 10.58
CA ALA A 77 1.03 18.19 9.14
C ALA A 77 0.36 16.85 8.85
N GLY A 78 -0.56 16.84 7.88
CA GLY A 78 -1.16 15.62 7.35
C GLY A 78 -0.19 14.92 6.42
N VAL A 79 -0.02 13.60 6.58
CA VAL A 79 0.79 12.76 5.69
C VAL A 79 -0.09 11.66 5.10
N GLY A 80 -0.23 11.64 3.79
CA GLY A 80 -0.93 10.61 3.03
C GLY A 80 0.04 9.56 2.49
N VAL A 81 -0.28 8.28 2.70
CA VAL A 81 0.49 7.15 2.15
C VAL A 81 -0.37 6.41 1.13
N ASN A 82 -0.01 6.52 -0.15
CA ASN A 82 -0.79 6.06 -1.29
C ASN A 82 -0.17 4.81 -1.90
N TYR A 83 -0.62 3.64 -1.45
CA TYR A 83 -0.27 2.36 -2.07
C TYR A 83 -1.09 2.11 -3.32
N THR A 84 -0.50 1.52 -4.36
CA THR A 84 -1.31 0.90 -5.41
C THR A 84 -1.98 -0.38 -4.89
N GLU A 85 -1.25 -1.21 -4.13
CA GLU A 85 -1.77 -2.38 -3.40
C GLU A 85 -0.82 -2.75 -2.25
N PRO A 86 -1.15 -2.50 -0.97
CA PRO A 86 -0.22 -2.73 0.15
C PRO A 86 0.12 -4.22 0.37
N SER A 87 -0.77 -5.14 -0.05
CA SER A 87 -0.53 -6.59 0.09
C SER A 87 0.35 -7.16 -1.03
N LEU A 88 0.54 -6.44 -2.13
CA LEU A 88 1.29 -6.89 -3.29
C LEU A 88 2.75 -6.42 -3.19
N MET A 89 3.67 -7.38 -3.20
CA MET A 89 5.10 -7.08 -3.22
C MET A 89 5.47 -6.27 -4.48
N ARG A 90 6.31 -5.24 -4.31
CA ARG A 90 6.73 -4.31 -5.37
C ARG A 90 5.58 -3.50 -5.99
N SER A 91 4.49 -3.31 -5.26
CA SER A 91 3.52 -2.27 -5.56
C SER A 91 4.16 -0.88 -5.37
N ASP A 92 3.60 0.11 -6.05
CA ASP A 92 4.08 1.48 -5.94
C ASP A 92 3.51 2.12 -4.66
N CYS A 93 4.31 2.96 -4.01
CA CYS A 93 3.89 3.77 -2.87
C CYS A 93 4.29 5.22 -3.09
N LEU A 94 3.33 6.14 -2.98
CA LEU A 94 3.58 7.59 -3.01
C LEU A 94 3.25 8.18 -1.65
N VAL A 95 4.20 8.91 -1.07
CA VAL A 95 3.99 9.66 0.18
C VAL A 95 3.82 11.14 -0.17
N SER A 96 2.75 11.76 0.32
CA SER A 96 2.47 13.19 0.15
C SER A 96 2.20 13.83 1.52
N SER A 97 2.59 15.09 1.69
CA SER A 97 2.41 15.84 2.93
C SER A 97 1.71 17.16 2.68
N SER A 98 0.81 17.56 3.57
CA SER A 98 0.18 18.88 3.56
C SER A 98 1.13 19.96 4.07
N ASP A 99 0.71 21.22 3.92
CA ASP A 99 1.29 22.32 4.69
C ASP A 99 1.15 22.09 6.19
N LYS A 100 2.06 22.71 6.94
CA LYS A 100 2.14 22.61 8.40
C LYS A 100 1.21 23.63 9.05
N ILE A 101 0.53 23.23 10.10
CA ILE A 101 -0.19 24.11 11.04
C ILE A 101 0.72 24.34 12.25
N CYS A 102 0.95 25.59 12.64
CA CYS A 102 1.62 25.89 13.90
C CYS A 102 0.59 25.92 15.03
N LEU A 103 0.71 25.02 16.01
CA LEU A 103 -0.24 24.95 17.12
C LEU A 103 -0.15 26.16 18.04
N ASN A 104 1.02 26.83 18.07
CA ASN A 104 1.22 28.05 18.86
C ASN A 104 0.33 29.21 18.42
N ASP A 105 -0.03 29.25 17.13
CA ASP A 105 -0.87 30.33 16.58
C ASP A 105 -2.32 30.26 17.13
N TYR A 106 -2.70 29.13 17.74
CA TYR A 106 -4.03 28.90 18.32
C TYR A 106 -4.05 29.02 19.84
N ARG A 107 -3.04 29.67 20.45
CA ARG A 107 -2.89 29.73 21.91
C ARG A 107 -4.09 30.36 22.60
N ALA A 108 -4.51 31.54 22.14
CA ALA A 108 -5.57 32.30 22.78
C ALA A 108 -6.92 31.55 22.72
N GLU A 109 -7.24 30.97 21.55
CA GLU A 109 -8.45 30.18 21.38
C GLU A 109 -8.40 28.89 22.19
N TYR A 110 -7.23 28.26 22.30
CA TYR A 110 -7.03 27.04 23.07
C TYR A 110 -7.21 27.31 24.56
N GLU A 111 -6.58 28.35 25.11
CA GLU A 111 -6.73 28.74 26.52
C GLU A 111 -8.19 29.12 26.86
N ALA A 112 -8.94 29.67 25.90
CA ALA A 112 -10.36 29.97 26.07
C ALA A 112 -11.27 28.72 25.98
N ASN A 113 -11.01 27.81 25.04
CA ASN A 113 -11.79 26.58 24.89
C ASN A 113 -10.96 25.43 24.24
N PRO A 114 -10.25 24.64 25.06
CA PRO A 114 -9.36 23.58 24.57
C PRO A 114 -10.09 22.54 23.71
N ASN A 115 -11.28 22.12 24.15
CA ASN A 115 -12.04 21.06 23.51
C ASN A 115 -12.52 21.45 22.10
N LYS A 116 -12.95 22.70 21.92
CA LYS A 116 -13.34 23.23 20.61
C LYS A 116 -12.14 23.27 19.68
N VAL A 117 -11.04 23.90 20.08
CA VAL A 117 -9.83 24.03 19.24
C VAL A 117 -9.25 22.68 18.84
N ILE A 118 -9.15 21.73 19.77
CA ILE A 118 -8.69 20.38 19.46
C ILE A 118 -9.60 19.74 18.41
N THR A 119 -10.91 19.89 18.53
CA THR A 119 -11.88 19.30 17.60
C THR A 119 -11.78 19.95 16.22
N ASP A 120 -11.69 21.27 16.15
CA ASP A 120 -11.60 22.04 14.91
C ASP A 120 -10.30 21.73 14.17
N LEU A 121 -9.16 21.72 14.86
CA LEU A 121 -7.87 21.36 14.27
C LEU A 121 -7.78 19.89 13.86
N THR A 122 -8.45 18.98 14.59
CA THR A 122 -8.54 17.57 14.16
C THR A 122 -9.28 17.46 12.84
N LYS A 123 -10.38 18.18 12.66
CA LYS A 123 -11.14 18.22 11.39
C LYS A 123 -10.35 18.89 10.27
N ASP A 124 -9.60 19.96 10.55
CA ASP A 124 -8.75 20.60 9.55
C ASP A 124 -7.65 19.65 9.07
N ILE A 125 -6.96 18.97 10.00
CA ILE A 125 -5.95 17.96 9.65
C ILE A 125 -6.57 16.78 8.90
N GLU A 126 -7.78 16.34 9.26
CA GLU A 126 -8.49 15.29 8.51
C GLU A 126 -8.69 15.69 7.04
N LYS A 127 -9.20 16.90 6.77
CA LYS A 127 -9.36 17.43 5.40
C LYS A 127 -8.03 17.51 4.66
N ARG A 128 -6.99 18.04 5.31
CA ARG A 128 -5.64 18.12 4.73
C ARG A 128 -5.09 16.74 4.37
N ILE A 129 -5.33 15.70 5.19
CA ILE A 129 -4.95 14.32 4.87
C ILE A 129 -5.76 13.78 3.70
N GLN A 130 -7.07 14.05 3.62
CA GLN A 130 -7.91 13.65 2.48
C GLN A 130 -7.36 14.21 1.16
N GLU A 131 -6.83 15.43 1.17
CA GLU A 131 -6.15 16.04 0.01
C GLU A 131 -4.77 15.41 -0.31
N GLN A 132 -4.17 14.68 0.63
CA GLN A 132 -2.91 13.94 0.44
C GLN A 132 -3.12 12.48 0.04
N ILE A 133 -4.37 12.00 -0.07
CA ILE A 133 -4.67 10.64 -0.50
C ILE A 133 -5.74 10.59 -1.59
N THR A 134 -5.93 9.42 -2.21
CA THR A 134 -7.19 9.13 -2.90
C THR A 134 -8.24 8.78 -1.86
N HIS A 135 -9.22 9.67 -1.65
CA HIS A 135 -10.30 9.49 -0.68
C HIS A 135 -11.67 9.37 -1.35
N VAL A 136 -12.24 8.17 -1.37
CA VAL A 136 -13.64 7.93 -1.72
C VAL A 136 -14.47 7.92 -0.43
N GLN A 137 -15.36 8.90 -0.26
CA GLN A 137 -16.07 9.15 0.99
C GLN A 137 -17.07 8.03 1.32
N ILE A 138 -17.80 7.54 0.31
CA ILE A 138 -18.75 6.43 0.42
C ILE A 138 -17.99 5.12 0.19
N ALA A 139 -17.89 4.29 1.23
CA ALA A 139 -17.12 3.04 1.17
C ALA A 139 -17.60 2.07 0.08
N ALA A 140 -18.91 2.01 -0.16
CA ALA A 140 -19.51 1.15 -1.18
C ALA A 140 -19.11 1.54 -2.62
N ASP A 141 -18.65 2.77 -2.83
CA ASP A 141 -18.27 3.27 -4.15
C ASP A 141 -16.77 3.08 -4.45
N ALA A 142 -15.96 2.80 -3.42
CA ALA A 142 -14.52 2.58 -3.59
C ALA A 142 -14.18 1.44 -4.56
N PRO A 143 -14.88 0.28 -4.57
CA PRO A 143 -14.69 -0.73 -5.61
C PRO A 143 -15.00 -0.21 -7.01
N PHE A 144 -16.08 0.56 -7.19
CA PHE A 144 -16.43 1.15 -8.48
C PHE A 144 -15.35 2.13 -8.97
N HIS A 145 -14.83 2.96 -8.08
CA HIS A 145 -13.69 3.85 -8.35
C HIS A 145 -12.44 3.09 -8.80
N GLU A 146 -12.10 1.96 -8.16
CA GLU A 146 -11.00 1.09 -8.60
C GLU A 146 -11.25 0.48 -9.99
N MET A 147 -12.48 0.03 -10.28
CA MET A 147 -12.82 -0.55 -11.58
C MET A 147 -12.72 0.46 -12.72
N VAL A 148 -13.09 1.73 -12.48
CA VAL A 148 -12.89 2.79 -13.47
C VAL A 148 -11.40 3.00 -13.73
N GLN A 149 -10.56 3.08 -12.68
CA GLN A 149 -9.11 3.21 -12.83
C GLN A 149 -8.46 2.01 -13.52
N GLN A 150 -8.98 0.80 -13.30
CA GLN A 150 -8.55 -0.43 -13.97
C GLN A 150 -8.73 -0.33 -15.49
N ILE A 151 -9.91 0.15 -15.94
CA ILE A 151 -10.23 0.26 -17.36
C ILE A 151 -9.47 1.41 -18.04
N THR A 152 -9.48 2.60 -17.43
CA THR A 152 -8.81 3.79 -17.97
C THR A 152 -7.29 3.69 -17.93
N ARG A 153 -6.75 2.90 -16.99
CA ARG A 153 -5.31 2.72 -16.74
C ARG A 153 -4.58 4.00 -16.30
N GLN A 154 -5.30 5.08 -16.03
CA GLN A 154 -4.73 6.39 -15.74
C GLN A 154 -4.51 6.62 -14.24
N GLY A 155 -5.07 5.77 -13.37
CA GLY A 155 -5.04 5.90 -11.92
C GLY A 155 -4.03 4.98 -11.22
N MET A 156 -4.29 4.72 -9.94
CA MET A 156 -3.43 3.96 -9.03
C MET A 156 -3.74 2.46 -8.99
N HIS A 157 -4.40 1.90 -10.01
CA HIS A 157 -4.69 0.46 -10.08
C HIS A 157 -3.37 -0.35 -10.17
N PRO A 158 -3.15 -1.37 -9.32
CA PRO A 158 -1.85 -2.01 -9.13
C PRO A 158 -1.30 -2.76 -10.34
N THR A 159 -2.18 -3.37 -11.13
CA THR A 159 -1.79 -4.27 -12.24
C THR A 159 -2.13 -3.71 -13.62
N SER A 160 -3.08 -2.79 -13.71
CA SER A 160 -3.55 -2.22 -14.98
C SER A 160 -3.07 -0.79 -15.24
N GLY A 161 -2.55 -0.10 -14.22
CA GLY A 161 -2.06 1.27 -14.38
C GLY A 161 -0.97 1.38 -15.46
N ASP A 162 -1.08 2.41 -16.30
CA ASP A 162 -0.11 2.69 -17.35
C ASP A 162 1.19 3.24 -16.75
N ARG A 163 2.24 2.43 -16.80
CA ARG A 163 3.55 2.78 -16.22
C ARG A 163 4.32 3.83 -17.01
N SER A 164 3.87 4.20 -18.22
CA SER A 164 4.42 5.36 -18.93
C SER A 164 3.99 6.69 -18.28
N ILE A 165 2.87 6.68 -17.54
CA ILE A 165 2.40 7.84 -16.79
C ILE A 165 3.16 7.89 -15.45
N PRO A 166 3.83 9.01 -15.13
CA PRO A 166 4.51 9.17 -13.84
C PRO A 166 3.60 8.87 -12.65
N LEU A 167 4.13 8.20 -11.62
CA LEU A 167 3.35 7.79 -10.44
C LEU A 167 2.59 8.97 -9.80
N LYS A 168 3.22 10.15 -9.73
CA LYS A 168 2.59 11.39 -9.23
C LYS A 168 1.35 11.77 -10.03
N ASN A 169 1.41 11.66 -11.36
CA ASN A 169 0.27 11.97 -12.23
C ASN A 169 -0.84 10.92 -12.07
N ARG A 170 -0.48 9.63 -12.00
CA ARG A 170 -1.45 8.55 -11.71
C ARG A 170 -2.19 8.76 -10.40
N TRP A 171 -1.47 9.18 -9.36
CA TRP A 171 -2.06 9.54 -8.07
C TRP A 171 -3.01 10.75 -8.19
N ARG A 172 -2.59 11.84 -8.86
CA ARG A 172 -3.46 13.00 -9.09
C ARG A 172 -4.72 12.64 -9.88
N ASN A 173 -4.61 11.78 -10.88
CA ASN A 173 -5.77 11.30 -11.66
C ASN A 173 -6.74 10.50 -10.79
N SER A 174 -6.20 9.63 -9.92
CA SER A 174 -6.97 8.88 -8.93
C SER A 174 -7.73 9.81 -7.97
N GLN A 175 -7.09 10.89 -7.51
CA GLN A 175 -7.72 11.93 -6.68
C GLN A 175 -8.82 12.67 -7.41
N LYS A 176 -8.60 13.11 -8.65
CA LYS A 176 -9.63 13.80 -9.47
C LYS A 176 -10.89 12.94 -9.61
N LEU A 177 -10.72 11.65 -9.90
CA LEU A 177 -11.84 10.71 -9.99
C LEU A 177 -12.56 10.56 -8.64
N ALA A 178 -11.82 10.48 -7.54
CA ALA A 178 -12.41 10.40 -6.21
C ALA A 178 -13.18 11.68 -5.84
N HIS A 179 -12.67 12.87 -6.20
CA HIS A 179 -13.38 14.13 -6.04
C HIS A 179 -14.68 14.17 -6.83
N TYR A 180 -14.67 13.69 -8.09
CA TYR A 180 -15.90 13.60 -8.88
C TYR A 180 -16.93 12.68 -8.22
N PHE A 181 -16.51 11.52 -7.69
CA PHE A 181 -17.38 10.60 -6.97
C PHE A 181 -18.01 11.26 -5.74
N ASN A 182 -17.20 11.94 -4.94
CA ASN A 182 -17.67 12.58 -3.70
C ASN A 182 -18.58 13.79 -3.99
N ALA A 183 -18.38 14.50 -5.10
CA ALA A 183 -19.18 15.65 -5.50
C ALA A 183 -20.51 15.26 -6.16
N ASN A 184 -20.64 14.05 -6.70
CA ASN A 184 -21.82 13.62 -7.47
C ASN A 184 -22.39 12.26 -7.00
N PRO A 185 -22.69 12.07 -5.70
CA PRO A 185 -23.14 10.77 -5.18
C PRO A 185 -24.41 10.24 -5.85
N ASP A 186 -25.33 11.12 -6.22
CA ASP A 186 -26.59 10.75 -6.89
C ASP A 186 -26.36 10.25 -8.32
N LYS A 187 -25.41 10.85 -9.07
CA LYS A 187 -25.03 10.33 -10.40
C LYS A 187 -24.33 8.98 -10.29
N ILE A 188 -23.44 8.83 -9.30
CA ILE A 188 -22.69 7.59 -9.07
C ILE A 188 -23.62 6.42 -8.69
N SER A 189 -24.68 6.69 -7.92
CA SER A 189 -25.65 5.68 -7.48
C SER A 189 -26.81 5.47 -8.45
N GLY A 190 -27.18 6.49 -9.24
CA GLY A 190 -28.25 6.44 -10.23
C GLY A 190 -27.73 6.23 -11.66
N GLU A 191 -27.23 7.30 -12.28
CA GLU A 191 -26.82 7.32 -13.71
C GLU A 191 -25.77 6.26 -14.05
N PHE A 192 -24.76 6.09 -13.20
CA PHE A 192 -23.68 5.13 -13.42
C PHE A 192 -23.93 3.73 -12.83
N ALA A 193 -25.14 3.45 -12.33
CA ALA A 193 -25.47 2.15 -11.73
C ALA A 193 -25.30 0.99 -12.72
N ASN A 194 -25.77 1.16 -13.96
CA ASN A 194 -25.65 0.14 -15.00
C ASN A 194 -24.18 -0.12 -15.38
N LEU A 195 -23.38 0.94 -15.50
CA LEU A 195 -21.94 0.82 -15.77
C LEU A 195 -21.23 0.10 -14.61
N ARG A 196 -21.56 0.43 -13.36
CA ARG A 196 -21.04 -0.26 -12.16
C ARG A 196 -21.35 -1.76 -12.20
N GLU A 197 -22.58 -2.14 -12.53
CA GLU A 197 -22.98 -3.55 -12.64
C GLU A 197 -22.20 -4.26 -13.75
N ARG A 198 -22.09 -3.65 -14.93
CA ARG A 198 -21.33 -4.21 -16.06
C ARG A 198 -19.84 -4.37 -15.75
N LEU A 199 -19.21 -3.41 -15.08
CA LEU A 199 -17.83 -3.53 -14.61
C LEU A 199 -17.67 -4.65 -13.57
N THR A 200 -18.65 -4.78 -12.67
CA THR A 200 -18.68 -5.86 -11.66
C THR A 200 -18.75 -7.23 -12.36
N ASN A 201 -19.65 -7.37 -13.34
CA ASN A 201 -19.82 -8.58 -14.14
C ASN A 201 -18.57 -8.88 -14.97
N TYR A 202 -17.94 -7.86 -15.57
CA TYR A 202 -16.67 -7.99 -16.27
C TYR A 202 -15.56 -8.55 -15.36
N ASN A 203 -15.39 -7.98 -14.17
CA ASN A 203 -14.41 -8.46 -13.20
C ASN A 203 -14.72 -9.87 -12.67
N ALA A 204 -16.00 -10.22 -12.51
CA ALA A 204 -16.41 -11.58 -12.18
C ALA A 204 -16.04 -12.57 -13.29
N LYS A 205 -16.22 -12.21 -14.57
CA LYS A 205 -15.79 -13.03 -15.73
C LYS A 205 -14.28 -13.21 -15.78
N LEU A 206 -13.50 -12.15 -15.52
CA LEU A 206 -12.04 -12.23 -15.42
C LEU A 206 -11.61 -13.25 -14.36
N LYS A 207 -12.17 -13.13 -13.16
CA LYS A 207 -11.89 -14.04 -12.03
C LYS A 207 -12.28 -15.48 -12.35
N ALA A 208 -13.48 -15.71 -12.89
CA ALA A 208 -13.96 -17.05 -13.26
C ALA A 208 -13.06 -17.74 -14.30
N LYS A 209 -12.47 -16.97 -15.21
CA LYS A 209 -11.59 -17.48 -16.27
C LYS A 209 -10.10 -17.44 -15.90
N LYS A 210 -9.74 -17.01 -14.68
CA LYS A 210 -8.34 -16.80 -14.22
C LYS A 210 -7.52 -15.89 -15.16
N ILE A 211 -8.19 -14.91 -15.77
CA ILE A 211 -7.58 -13.90 -16.63
C ILE A 211 -7.40 -12.63 -15.79
N GLU A 212 -6.23 -12.03 -15.86
CA GLU A 212 -5.97 -10.72 -15.25
C GLU A 212 -6.16 -9.63 -16.32
N ASP A 213 -6.63 -8.45 -15.94
CA ASP A 213 -6.87 -7.36 -16.90
C ASP A 213 -5.60 -6.97 -17.69
N ARG A 214 -4.41 -7.10 -17.08
CA ARG A 214 -3.12 -6.90 -17.75
C ARG A 214 -2.88 -7.85 -18.94
N ASP A 215 -3.48 -9.03 -18.94
CA ASP A 215 -3.38 -9.98 -20.06
C ASP A 215 -4.13 -9.44 -21.28
N LEU A 216 -5.31 -8.86 -21.04
CA LEU A 216 -6.11 -8.23 -22.08
C LEU A 216 -5.42 -6.99 -22.62
N ILE A 217 -4.82 -6.18 -21.75
CA ILE A 217 -4.01 -5.02 -22.16
C ILE A 217 -2.83 -5.48 -23.05
N GLU A 218 -2.11 -6.53 -22.63
CA GLU A 218 -1.02 -7.08 -23.44
C GLU A 218 -1.51 -7.55 -24.81
N PHE A 219 -2.63 -8.29 -24.85
CA PHE A 219 -3.23 -8.79 -26.07
C PHE A 219 -3.68 -7.66 -27.01
N GLN A 220 -4.33 -6.62 -26.47
CA GLN A 220 -4.79 -5.44 -27.21
C GLN A 220 -3.63 -4.65 -27.82
N LEU A 221 -2.57 -4.40 -27.04
CA LEU A 221 -1.45 -3.55 -27.48
C LEU A 221 -0.50 -4.25 -28.44
N LYS A 222 -0.24 -5.56 -28.24
CA LYS A 222 0.75 -6.30 -29.04
C LYS A 222 0.14 -7.09 -30.19
N GLY A 223 -1.19 -7.24 -30.22
CA GLY A 223 -1.91 -8.12 -31.13
C GLY A 223 -1.58 -9.62 -30.96
N LYS A 224 -0.79 -9.97 -29.93
CA LYS A 224 -0.33 -11.33 -29.66
C LYS A 224 -0.34 -11.57 -28.15
N PHE A 225 -0.71 -12.79 -27.77
CA PHE A 225 -0.60 -13.27 -26.40
C PHE A 225 0.49 -14.32 -26.34
N SER A 226 1.63 -14.00 -25.71
CA SER A 226 2.83 -14.86 -25.72
C SER A 226 3.28 -15.21 -24.30
N ARG A 227 3.92 -16.37 -24.21
CA ARG A 227 4.60 -16.91 -23.02
C ARG A 227 6.13 -16.82 -23.12
N LEU A 228 6.64 -16.32 -24.25
CA LEU A 228 8.08 -16.29 -24.53
C LEU A 228 8.84 -15.41 -23.52
N ASN A 229 8.26 -14.26 -23.14
CA ASN A 229 8.90 -13.36 -22.18
C ASN A 229 9.07 -14.00 -20.80
N GLU A 230 8.07 -14.74 -20.34
CA GLU A 230 8.12 -15.47 -19.08
C GLU A 230 9.13 -16.62 -19.15
N LEU A 231 9.17 -17.35 -20.27
CA LEU A 231 10.17 -18.40 -20.51
C LEU A 231 11.60 -17.85 -20.50
N LEU A 232 11.85 -16.76 -21.22
CA LEU A 232 13.16 -16.11 -21.27
C LEU A 232 13.59 -15.60 -19.88
N LYS A 233 12.66 -15.01 -19.11
CA LYS A 233 12.93 -14.62 -17.72
C LYS A 233 13.30 -15.82 -16.85
N MET A 234 12.59 -16.94 -16.99
CA MET A 234 12.89 -18.15 -16.23
C MET A 234 14.27 -18.71 -16.57
N ILE A 235 14.63 -18.78 -17.86
CA ILE A 235 15.95 -19.25 -18.31
C ILE A 235 17.04 -18.34 -17.74
N LEU A 236 16.92 -17.02 -17.92
CA LEU A 236 17.90 -16.04 -17.47
C LEU A 236 18.10 -16.05 -15.95
N LEU A 237 17.01 -16.19 -15.19
CA LEU A 237 17.07 -16.14 -13.72
C LEU A 237 17.41 -17.49 -13.08
N SER A 238 17.33 -18.59 -13.83
CA SER A 238 17.46 -19.95 -13.26
C SER A 238 18.73 -20.18 -12.44
N PRO A 239 19.95 -19.75 -12.83
CA PRO A 239 21.15 -20.04 -12.04
C PRO A 239 21.09 -19.37 -10.66
N LEU A 240 20.67 -18.11 -10.61
CA LEU A 240 20.54 -17.34 -9.37
C LEU A 240 19.32 -17.78 -8.54
N ALA A 241 18.23 -18.18 -9.20
CA ALA A 241 17.02 -18.66 -8.55
C ALA A 241 17.24 -19.99 -7.81
N VAL A 242 18.08 -20.88 -8.34
CA VAL A 242 18.47 -22.13 -7.65
C VAL A 242 19.21 -21.82 -6.36
N LEU A 243 20.15 -20.86 -6.37
CA LEU A 243 20.82 -20.42 -5.14
C LEU A 243 19.82 -19.82 -4.15
N GLY A 244 18.88 -19.00 -4.63
CA GLY A 244 17.83 -18.45 -3.77
C GLY A 244 16.92 -19.53 -3.16
N LEU A 245 16.66 -20.59 -3.91
CA LEU A 245 15.90 -21.74 -3.43
C LEU A 245 16.66 -22.48 -2.32
N ILE A 246 17.98 -22.68 -2.47
CA ILE A 246 18.82 -23.33 -1.45
C ILE A 246 18.89 -22.48 -0.18
N HIS A 247 19.20 -21.18 -0.32
CA HIS A 247 19.50 -20.32 0.83
C HIS A 247 18.28 -19.78 1.56
N CYS A 248 17.17 -19.58 0.85
CA CYS A 248 16.07 -18.77 1.38
C CYS A 248 14.74 -19.51 1.42
N TRP A 249 14.45 -20.45 0.51
CA TRP A 249 13.15 -21.12 0.47
C TRP A 249 12.79 -21.89 1.76
N PRO A 250 13.70 -22.67 2.38
CA PRO A 250 13.37 -23.39 3.61
C PRO A 250 12.94 -22.43 4.73
N ILE A 251 13.68 -21.34 4.90
CA ILE A 251 13.42 -20.35 5.94
C ILE A 251 12.14 -19.57 5.64
N TYR A 252 11.97 -19.14 4.39
CA TYR A 252 10.74 -18.51 3.94
C TYR A 252 9.52 -19.39 4.23
N LYS A 253 9.60 -20.70 3.96
CA LYS A 253 8.49 -21.63 4.19
C LYS A 253 8.18 -21.80 5.69
N ILE A 254 9.21 -21.95 6.53
CA ILE A 254 9.05 -22.05 7.99
C ILE A 254 8.39 -20.77 8.53
N VAL A 255 8.95 -19.60 8.19
CA VAL A 255 8.44 -18.30 8.62
C VAL A 255 7.02 -18.07 8.12
N LYS A 256 6.74 -18.35 6.84
CA LYS A 256 5.41 -18.21 6.26
C LYS A 256 4.38 -19.04 7.05
N ASN A 257 4.66 -20.32 7.25
CA ASN A 257 3.75 -21.23 7.95
C ASN A 257 3.54 -20.82 9.41
N PHE A 258 4.60 -20.39 10.10
CA PHE A 258 4.50 -19.90 11.47
C PHE A 258 3.60 -18.65 11.55
N VAL A 259 3.87 -17.66 10.69
CA VAL A 259 3.12 -16.39 10.71
C VAL A 259 1.65 -16.60 10.38
N GLU A 260 1.35 -17.32 9.31
CA GLU A 260 -0.04 -17.56 8.87
C GLU A 260 -0.85 -18.41 9.85
N LYS A 261 -0.19 -19.23 10.69
CA LYS A 261 -0.85 -20.00 11.75
C LYS A 261 -0.99 -19.22 13.06
N SER A 262 -0.04 -18.34 13.37
CA SER A 262 0.04 -17.70 14.69
C SER A 262 -0.70 -16.37 14.75
N PHE A 263 -0.75 -15.63 13.64
CA PHE A 263 -1.38 -14.31 13.57
C PHE A 263 -2.78 -14.42 13.01
N LYS A 264 -3.78 -13.87 13.71
CA LYS A 264 -5.19 -13.92 13.26
C LYS A 264 -5.50 -12.98 12.09
N ARG A 265 -4.75 -11.88 11.95
CA ARG A 265 -5.04 -10.80 10.98
C ARG A 265 -3.97 -10.74 9.90
N GLU A 266 -4.39 -10.80 8.65
CA GLU A 266 -3.52 -10.87 7.48
C GLU A 266 -2.66 -9.61 7.28
N VAL A 267 -3.13 -8.46 7.76
CA VAL A 267 -2.41 -7.17 7.68
C VAL A 267 -1.04 -7.20 8.37
N PHE A 268 -0.82 -8.14 9.31
CA PHE A 268 0.48 -8.32 9.97
C PHE A 268 1.40 -9.30 9.26
N TYR A 269 0.90 -10.08 8.29
CA TYR A 269 1.68 -11.15 7.69
C TYR A 269 2.92 -10.60 6.97
N GLY A 270 2.77 -9.53 6.20
CA GLY A 270 3.87 -8.96 5.42
C GLY A 270 5.04 -8.50 6.30
N SER A 271 4.75 -7.69 7.33
CA SER A 271 5.79 -7.12 8.20
C SER A 271 6.48 -8.18 9.06
N VAL A 272 5.74 -9.15 9.61
CA VAL A 272 6.32 -10.21 10.44
C VAL A 272 7.13 -11.19 9.58
N LYS A 273 6.63 -11.58 8.40
CA LYS A 273 7.38 -12.42 7.46
C LYS A 273 8.67 -11.74 7.02
N LEU A 274 8.64 -10.43 6.77
CA LEU A 274 9.84 -9.67 6.42
C LEU A 274 10.85 -9.67 7.58
N LEU A 275 10.42 -9.36 8.80
CA LEU A 275 11.31 -9.30 9.97
C LEU A 275 11.95 -10.66 10.27
N LEU A 276 11.12 -11.69 10.48
CA LEU A 276 11.59 -13.03 10.82
C LEU A 276 12.35 -13.68 9.66
N GLY A 277 11.89 -13.45 8.42
CA GLY A 277 12.56 -13.92 7.22
C GLY A 277 13.96 -13.32 7.09
N THR A 278 14.10 -12.01 7.28
CA THR A 278 15.41 -11.33 7.19
C THR A 278 16.38 -11.84 8.25
N ILE A 279 15.95 -11.92 9.50
CA ILE A 279 16.80 -12.42 10.60
C ILE A 279 17.17 -13.89 10.37
N GLY A 280 16.17 -14.74 10.08
CA GLY A 280 16.38 -16.17 9.89
C GLY A 280 17.29 -16.46 8.69
N MET A 281 17.06 -15.80 7.55
CA MET A 281 17.91 -15.96 6.37
C MET A 281 19.33 -15.42 6.62
N GLY A 282 19.50 -14.33 7.36
CA GLY A 282 20.84 -13.84 7.71
C GLY A 282 21.61 -14.86 8.55
N LEU A 283 21.06 -15.25 9.69
CA LEU A 283 21.76 -16.13 10.65
C LEU A 283 22.08 -17.52 10.07
N ILE A 284 21.11 -18.14 9.39
CA ILE A 284 21.26 -19.51 8.88
C ILE A 284 22.24 -19.59 7.72
N ASN A 285 22.50 -18.46 7.05
CA ASN A 285 23.44 -18.43 5.94
C ASN A 285 24.89 -18.07 6.33
N ILE A 286 25.17 -17.72 7.59
CA ILE A 286 26.55 -17.45 8.06
C ILE A 286 27.49 -18.64 7.81
N PRO A 287 27.11 -19.92 8.08
CA PRO A 287 27.97 -21.07 7.79
C PRO A 287 28.42 -21.16 6.31
N PHE A 288 27.63 -20.62 5.37
CA PHE A 288 27.99 -20.67 3.96
C PHE A 288 29.19 -19.79 3.59
N ILE A 289 29.61 -18.85 4.45
CA ILE A 289 30.87 -18.12 4.27
C ILE A 289 32.05 -19.12 4.36
N PHE A 290 32.03 -19.98 5.38
CA PHE A 290 33.08 -20.99 5.59
C PHE A 290 33.03 -22.11 4.54
N LEU A 291 31.82 -22.53 4.16
CA LEU A 291 31.63 -23.53 3.10
C LEU A 291 32.12 -22.99 1.75
N PHE A 292 31.84 -21.73 1.42
CA PHE A 292 32.35 -21.11 0.20
C PHE A 292 33.89 -21.08 0.19
N TYR A 293 34.51 -20.65 1.29
CA TYR A 293 35.97 -20.62 1.41
C TYR A 293 36.60 -22.01 1.19
N SER A 294 35.98 -23.04 1.77
CA SER A 294 36.52 -24.41 1.77
C SER A 294 36.29 -25.15 0.46
N PHE A 295 35.14 -24.95 -0.19
CA PHE A 295 34.69 -25.77 -1.33
C PHE A 295 34.61 -25.04 -2.67
N VAL A 296 34.59 -23.70 -2.68
CA VAL A 296 34.44 -22.91 -3.91
C VAL A 296 35.74 -22.19 -4.24
N TYR A 297 36.22 -21.33 -3.34
CA TYR A 297 37.46 -20.59 -3.55
C TYR A 297 37.99 -20.02 -2.21
N PRO A 298 39.28 -20.19 -1.88
CA PRO A 298 39.85 -19.80 -0.59
C PRO A 298 40.09 -18.27 -0.48
N SER A 299 39.02 -17.49 -0.59
CA SER A 299 39.03 -16.04 -0.39
C SER A 299 37.87 -15.61 0.51
N TRP A 300 38.21 -15.06 1.68
CA TRP A 300 37.22 -14.51 2.62
C TRP A 300 36.41 -13.37 2.00
N TRP A 301 37.03 -12.53 1.17
CA TRP A 301 36.33 -11.44 0.47
C TRP A 301 35.26 -11.96 -0.48
N LEU A 302 35.56 -13.02 -1.25
CA LEU A 302 34.58 -13.62 -2.15
C LEU A 302 33.47 -14.35 -1.37
N ALA A 303 33.81 -15.00 -0.25
CA ALA A 303 32.81 -15.64 0.62
C ALA A 303 31.84 -14.63 1.26
N ILE A 304 32.35 -13.49 1.74
CA ILE A 304 31.52 -12.40 2.31
C ILE A 304 30.68 -11.74 1.21
N LEU A 305 31.24 -11.54 0.02
CA LEU A 305 30.49 -11.03 -1.14
C LEU A 305 29.35 -11.99 -1.50
N TYR A 306 29.63 -13.30 -1.58
CA TYR A 306 28.62 -14.33 -1.81
C TYR A 306 27.48 -14.25 -0.79
N TYR A 307 27.81 -14.17 0.50
CA TYR A 307 26.82 -14.04 1.57
C TYR A 307 25.97 -12.77 1.42
N SER A 308 26.59 -11.65 1.04
CA SER A 308 25.90 -10.37 0.82
C SER A 308 24.96 -10.41 -0.40
N LEU A 309 25.21 -11.32 -1.36
CA LEU A 309 24.37 -11.53 -2.54
C LEU A 309 23.17 -12.46 -2.30
N ILE A 310 23.01 -13.04 -1.11
CA ILE A 310 21.88 -13.95 -0.81
C ILE A 310 20.52 -13.26 -1.01
N GLY A 311 20.42 -11.97 -0.69
CA GLY A 311 19.21 -11.19 -0.97
C GLY A 311 18.90 -11.08 -2.48
N VAL A 312 19.94 -11.01 -3.32
CA VAL A 312 19.80 -11.00 -4.79
C VAL A 312 19.36 -12.38 -5.30
N PHE A 313 19.92 -13.46 -4.74
CA PHE A 313 19.49 -14.82 -5.08
C PHE A 313 18.03 -15.05 -4.70
N PHE A 314 17.59 -14.56 -3.54
CA PHE A 314 16.19 -14.60 -3.12
C PHE A 314 15.28 -13.82 -4.08
N LEU A 315 15.69 -12.62 -4.48
CA LEU A 315 14.95 -11.83 -5.47
C LEU A 315 14.83 -12.58 -6.81
N ALA A 316 15.92 -13.17 -7.30
CA ALA A 316 15.91 -13.98 -8.52
C ALA A 316 14.93 -15.16 -8.42
N MET A 317 14.92 -15.86 -7.27
CA MET A 317 13.98 -16.94 -6.99
C MET A 317 12.51 -16.45 -7.01
N LEU A 318 12.22 -15.31 -6.39
CA LEU A 318 10.87 -14.73 -6.39
C LEU A 318 10.41 -14.33 -7.80
N LEU A 319 11.30 -13.71 -8.59
CA LEU A 319 11.01 -13.32 -9.97
C LEU A 319 10.82 -14.54 -10.87
N PHE A 320 11.65 -15.59 -10.70
CA PHE A 320 11.50 -16.86 -11.39
C PHE A 320 10.15 -17.50 -11.07
N ASN A 321 9.78 -17.59 -9.79
CA ASN A 321 8.51 -18.17 -9.38
C ASN A 321 7.31 -17.37 -9.91
N GLY A 322 7.39 -16.03 -9.90
CA GLY A 322 6.38 -15.17 -10.51
C GLY A 322 6.23 -15.42 -12.00
N ALA A 323 7.35 -15.53 -12.74
CA ALA A 323 7.34 -15.85 -14.16
C ALA A 323 6.75 -17.25 -14.43
N LEU A 324 7.08 -18.26 -13.62
CA LEU A 324 6.53 -19.61 -13.72
C LEU A 324 5.01 -19.63 -13.51
N ILE A 325 4.51 -18.93 -12.49
CA ILE A 325 3.07 -18.82 -12.23
C ILE A 325 2.36 -18.15 -13.42
N THR A 326 2.88 -17.02 -13.91
CA THR A 326 2.31 -16.35 -15.09
C THR A 326 2.38 -17.24 -16.33
N TRP A 327 3.49 -17.94 -16.56
CA TRP A 327 3.65 -18.83 -17.72
C TRP A 327 2.62 -19.98 -17.72
N LYS A 328 2.41 -20.62 -16.56
CA LYS A 328 1.39 -21.67 -16.38
C LYS A 328 0.00 -21.10 -16.61
N ARG A 329 -0.34 -20.00 -15.92
CA ARG A 329 -1.65 -19.35 -16.03
C ARG A 329 -1.97 -18.95 -17.46
N LYS A 330 -1.04 -18.30 -18.17
CA LYS A 330 -1.18 -17.94 -19.59
C LYS A 330 -1.42 -19.15 -20.49
N GLY A 331 -0.84 -20.31 -20.16
CA GLY A 331 -1.04 -21.55 -20.91
C GLY A 331 -2.45 -22.12 -20.83
N GLU A 332 -3.19 -21.81 -19.76
CA GLU A 332 -4.57 -22.26 -19.55
C GLU A 332 -5.61 -21.34 -20.23
N ILE A 333 -5.20 -20.14 -20.66
CA ILE A 333 -6.11 -19.14 -21.23
C ILE A 333 -6.43 -19.47 -22.68
N LYS A 334 -7.72 -19.69 -22.96
CA LYS A 334 -8.22 -19.86 -24.33
C LYS A 334 -8.27 -18.53 -25.07
N LEU A 335 -7.73 -18.49 -26.29
CA LEU A 335 -7.71 -17.29 -27.13
C LEU A 335 -9.10 -16.68 -27.37
N LYS A 336 -10.14 -17.53 -27.50
CA LYS A 336 -11.54 -17.07 -27.62
C LYS A 336 -11.93 -16.14 -26.46
N TYR A 337 -11.56 -16.49 -25.23
CA TYR A 337 -11.89 -15.68 -24.06
C TYR A 337 -11.18 -14.33 -24.07
N LEU A 338 -9.93 -14.28 -24.53
CA LEU A 338 -9.20 -13.02 -24.69
C LEU A 338 -9.87 -12.12 -25.72
N LYS A 339 -10.33 -12.68 -26.86
CA LYS A 339 -11.05 -11.92 -27.88
C LYS A 339 -12.37 -11.34 -27.34
N ASP A 340 -13.22 -12.20 -26.77
CA ASP A 340 -14.53 -11.81 -26.24
C ASP A 340 -14.41 -10.71 -25.17
N LEU A 341 -13.52 -10.91 -24.19
CA LEU A 341 -13.32 -9.97 -23.09
C LEU A 341 -12.59 -8.71 -23.52
N SER A 342 -11.72 -8.77 -24.54
CA SER A 342 -11.08 -7.58 -25.10
C SER A 342 -12.09 -6.66 -25.76
N THR A 343 -13.08 -7.21 -26.48
CA THR A 343 -14.18 -6.44 -27.06
C THR A 343 -15.02 -5.78 -25.97
N GLU A 344 -15.41 -6.54 -24.94
CA GLU A 344 -16.15 -6.03 -23.77
C GLU A 344 -15.37 -4.90 -23.05
N ARG A 345 -14.08 -5.12 -22.79
CA ARG A 345 -13.18 -4.11 -22.19
C ARG A 345 -13.11 -2.83 -23.01
N THR A 346 -13.06 -2.96 -24.34
CA THR A 346 -13.00 -1.81 -25.27
C THR A 346 -14.31 -1.01 -25.24
N ALA A 347 -15.46 -1.69 -25.20
CA ALA A 347 -16.76 -1.03 -25.07
C ALA A 347 -16.88 -0.27 -23.73
N LEU A 348 -16.53 -0.92 -22.62
CA LEU A 348 -16.49 -0.29 -21.29
C LEU A 348 -15.57 0.93 -21.26
N ARG A 349 -14.41 0.83 -21.91
CA ARG A 349 -13.46 1.94 -22.01
C ARG A 349 -14.03 3.13 -22.78
N LYS A 350 -14.63 2.89 -23.95
CA LYS A 350 -15.25 3.95 -24.76
C LYS A 350 -16.38 4.67 -24.01
N GLU A 351 -17.19 3.92 -23.28
CA GLU A 351 -18.28 4.47 -22.47
C GLU A 351 -17.74 5.35 -21.34
N ILE A 352 -16.71 4.89 -20.62
CA ILE A 352 -16.05 5.72 -19.59
C ILE A 352 -15.42 6.98 -20.23
N GLU A 353 -14.69 6.82 -21.34
CA GLU A 353 -14.01 7.93 -22.04
C GLU A 353 -14.98 8.99 -22.59
N GLY A 354 -16.20 8.57 -22.97
CA GLY A 354 -17.29 9.44 -23.43
C GLY A 354 -18.20 9.97 -22.32
N SER A 355 -17.92 9.66 -21.05
CA SER A 355 -18.69 10.11 -19.89
C SER A 355 -17.91 11.11 -19.04
N GLU A 356 -18.59 11.71 -18.05
CA GLU A 356 -17.96 12.57 -17.05
C GLU A 356 -16.97 11.84 -16.12
N LEU A 357 -16.90 10.50 -16.17
CA LEU A 357 -15.90 9.72 -15.43
C LEU A 357 -14.49 9.82 -16.03
N ASN A 358 -14.35 10.34 -17.26
CA ASN A 358 -13.05 10.61 -17.86
C ASN A 358 -12.45 11.93 -17.34
N VAL A 359 -11.92 11.89 -16.12
CA VAL A 359 -11.40 13.07 -15.41
C VAL A 359 -10.09 13.69 -15.97
N LEU A 360 -9.63 13.22 -17.13
CA LEU A 360 -8.49 13.82 -17.85
C LEU A 360 -8.89 14.68 -19.05
N ASN A 361 -10.16 14.62 -19.46
CA ASN A 361 -10.70 15.54 -20.46
C ASN A 361 -11.07 16.89 -19.85
#